data_AF-A0A1I6P8N5-F1
#
_entry.id   AF-A0A1I6P8N5-F1
#
_cell.length_a   1.000
_cell.length_b   1.000
_cell.length_c   1.000
_cell.angle_alpha   90.00
_cell.angle_beta   90.00
_cell.angle_gamma   90.00
#
_symmetry.space_group_name_H-M   'P 1'
#
loop_
_entity.id
_entity.type
_entity.pdbx_description
1 polymer ?
#
loop_
_entity_poly.entity_id
_entity_poly.type
_entity_poly.pdbx_seq_one_letter_code
_entity_poly.pdbx_strand_id
1 'polypeptide(L)'
;MGTVVAAVALVAGVAMTVPLFLPRARRAGKTRVIAAGALVGILASLAGPTAYAVTPLSTPVQATFPSAGPSTTGPGGGPGPDGGRGMPDGTRHGGGTRPDGATGHRPDGVRGERGERSGGEQVSPQLMRYLTDHHENETWLVAVVGSMVAAPVILETGQPVMAVGGYNGNDPTPTVDELKQHIADGELRYVWTSGSSGVRSMSGDVDTAVVDTTMSWVAHHCPVVNPTDYGANPTTTTHLHDCQGTT
;
A
#
# COMPACT_ATOMS: atom_id res chain seq x y z
N MET A 1 -4.53 4.93 23.85
CA MET A 1 -3.91 3.60 24.03
C MET A 1 -2.59 3.64 24.82
N GLY A 2 -1.69 4.61 24.58
CA GLY A 2 -0.40 4.70 25.31
C GLY A 2 -0.50 4.83 26.84
N THR A 3 -1.52 5.52 27.36
CA THR A 3 -1.76 5.64 28.81
C THR A 3 -2.22 4.34 29.44
N VAL A 4 -2.96 3.50 28.71
CA VAL A 4 -3.43 2.18 29.17
C VAL A 4 -2.25 1.21 29.22
N VAL A 5 -1.37 1.21 28.22
CA VAL A 5 -0.16 0.36 28.21
C VAL A 5 0.81 0.78 29.30
N ALA A 6 1.03 2.09 29.50
CA ALA A 6 1.87 2.60 30.58
C ALA A 6 1.29 2.29 31.97
N ALA A 7 -0.03 2.40 32.14
CA ALA A 7 -0.70 2.03 33.39
C ALA A 7 -0.63 0.53 33.65
N VAL A 8 -0.82 -0.31 32.63
CA VAL A 8 -0.71 -1.77 32.75
C VAL A 8 0.73 -2.19 33.08
N ALA A 9 1.73 -1.57 32.46
CA ALA A 9 3.14 -1.82 32.77
C ALA A 9 3.52 -1.39 34.20
N LEU A 10 3.03 -0.23 34.66
CA LEU A 10 3.24 0.23 36.03
C LEU A 10 2.55 -0.68 37.05
N VAL A 11 1.30 -1.08 36.79
CA VAL A 11 0.55 -1.97 37.69
C VAL A 11 1.19 -3.36 37.74
N ALA A 12 1.66 -3.89 36.61
CA ALA A 12 2.38 -5.17 36.57
C ALA A 12 3.73 -5.10 37.32
N GLY A 13 4.48 -4.00 37.18
CA GLY A 13 5.73 -3.78 37.91
C GLY A 13 5.54 -3.64 39.42
N VAL A 14 4.48 -2.94 39.85
CA VAL A 14 4.12 -2.83 41.28
C VAL A 14 3.64 -4.17 41.83
N ALA A 15 2.84 -4.94 41.08
CA ALA A 15 2.36 -6.25 41.49
C ALA A 15 3.49 -7.29 41.66
N MET A 16 4.58 -7.20 40.87
CA MET A 16 5.75 -8.07 41.02
C MET A 16 6.65 -7.71 42.22
N THR A 17 6.68 -6.45 42.63
CA THR A 17 7.61 -5.96 43.68
C THR A 17 7.02 -6.02 45.09
N VAL A 18 5.72 -5.84 45.26
CA VAL A 18 5.02 -5.94 46.56
C VAL A 18 5.27 -7.27 47.31
N PRO A 19 5.27 -8.46 46.70
CA PRO A 19 5.48 -9.71 47.44
C PRO A 19 6.93 -9.95 47.89
N LEU A 20 7.90 -9.20 47.36
CA LEU A 20 9.31 -9.24 47.77
C LEU A 20 9.54 -8.58 49.14
N PHE A 21 8.63 -7.68 49.56
CA PHE A 21 8.72 -6.96 50.83
C PHE A 21 7.88 -7.57 51.96
N LEU A 22 7.11 -8.64 51.74
CA LEU A 22 6.33 -9.27 52.80
C LEU A 22 7.23 -10.17 53.70
N PRO A 23 7.36 -9.86 55.01
CA PRO A 23 8.17 -10.64 55.92
C PRO A 23 7.52 -12.02 56.17
N ARG A 24 8.30 -13.08 55.90
CA ARG A 24 8.11 -14.47 56.38
C ARG A 24 6.68 -15.06 56.26
N ALA A 25 6.05 -15.01 55.09
CA ALA A 25 4.95 -15.95 54.79
C ALA A 25 5.49 -17.39 54.59
N ARG A 26 4.82 -18.39 55.18
CA ARG A 26 5.16 -19.82 55.11
C ARG A 26 5.45 -20.26 53.67
N ARG A 27 6.47 -21.11 53.45
CA ARG A 27 6.98 -21.52 52.11
C ARG A 27 5.89 -21.85 51.08
N ALA A 28 4.78 -22.47 51.49
CA ALA A 28 3.66 -22.81 50.61
C ALA A 28 2.85 -21.60 50.07
N GLY A 29 2.77 -20.50 50.82
CA GLY A 29 2.11 -19.26 50.38
C GLY A 29 2.95 -18.49 49.37
N LYS A 30 4.28 -18.55 49.49
CA LYS A 30 5.21 -17.91 48.56
C LYS A 30 5.12 -18.49 47.16
N THR A 31 5.01 -19.81 47.02
CA THR A 31 4.89 -20.46 45.70
C THR A 31 3.61 -20.04 44.97
N ARG A 32 2.48 -19.93 45.68
CA ARG A 32 1.21 -19.47 45.10
C ARG A 32 1.28 -18.01 44.63
N VAL A 33 1.93 -17.15 45.41
CA VAL A 33 2.12 -15.74 45.06
C VAL A 33 3.07 -15.58 43.88
N ILE A 34 4.16 -16.34 43.83
CA ILE A 34 5.10 -16.36 42.69
C ILE A 34 4.39 -16.88 41.43
N ALA A 35 3.61 -17.96 41.54
CA ALA A 35 2.86 -18.50 40.40
C ALA A 35 1.82 -17.51 39.87
N ALA A 36 1.08 -16.83 40.75
CA ALA A 36 0.15 -15.78 40.36
C ALA A 36 0.85 -14.61 39.67
N GLY A 37 1.99 -14.15 40.20
CA GLY A 37 2.80 -13.10 39.59
C GLY A 37 3.36 -13.49 38.22
N ALA A 38 3.83 -14.73 38.07
CA ALA A 38 4.30 -15.25 36.79
C ALA A 38 3.17 -15.31 35.76
N LEU A 39 1.98 -15.75 36.16
CA LEU A 39 0.81 -15.82 35.28
C LEU A 39 0.36 -14.42 34.82
N VAL A 40 0.34 -13.44 35.72
CA VAL A 40 0.07 -12.03 35.38
C VAL A 40 1.15 -11.47 34.45
N GLY A 41 2.42 -11.79 34.70
CA GLY A 41 3.53 -11.38 33.84
C GLY A 41 3.42 -11.95 32.41
N ILE A 42 3.05 -13.22 32.29
CA ILE A 42 2.81 -13.88 30.99
C ILE A 42 1.61 -13.25 30.28
N LEU A 43 0.51 -13.00 30.98
CA LEU A 43 -0.67 -12.37 30.38
C LEU A 43 -0.36 -10.93 29.93
N ALA A 44 0.42 -10.17 30.70
CA ALA A 44 0.85 -8.82 30.33
C ALA A 44 1.80 -8.81 29.14
N SER A 45 2.74 -9.77 29.04
CA SER A 45 3.66 -9.87 27.90
C SER A 45 2.96 -10.31 26.62
N LEU A 46 1.89 -11.11 26.73
CA LEU A 46 1.06 -11.52 25.59
C LEU A 46 0.14 -10.41 25.08
N ALA A 47 -0.23 -9.43 25.91
CA ALA A 47 -1.14 -8.35 25.50
C ALA A 47 -0.62 -7.54 24.29
N GLY A 48 0.70 -7.33 24.20
CA GLY A 48 1.33 -6.65 23.06
C GLY A 48 1.16 -7.45 21.75
N PRO A 49 1.70 -8.67 21.65
CA PRO A 49 1.52 -9.55 20.49
C PRO A 49 0.05 -9.78 20.12
N THR A 50 -0.85 -9.94 21.09
CA THR A 50 -2.29 -10.12 20.81
C THR A 50 -2.91 -8.86 20.19
N ALA A 51 -2.54 -7.65 20.64
CA ALA A 51 -3.01 -6.41 20.02
C ALA A 51 -2.55 -6.30 18.55
N TYR A 52 -1.29 -6.66 18.27
CA TYR A 52 -0.78 -6.70 16.89
C TYR A 52 -1.50 -7.76 16.03
N ALA A 53 -1.86 -8.92 16.61
CA ALA A 53 -2.55 -9.98 15.89
C ALA A 53 -4.02 -9.66 15.57
N VAL A 54 -4.70 -8.87 16.41
CA VAL A 54 -6.12 -8.52 16.22
C VAL A 54 -6.31 -7.34 15.26
N THR A 55 -5.31 -6.46 15.14
CA THR A 55 -5.42 -5.23 14.33
C THR A 55 -5.87 -5.50 12.88
N PRO A 56 -5.31 -6.48 12.13
CA PRO A 56 -5.75 -6.76 10.75
C PRO A 56 -7.20 -7.25 10.64
N LEU A 57 -7.76 -7.86 11.69
CA LEU A 57 -9.15 -8.33 11.71
C LEU A 57 -10.15 -7.18 11.84
N SER A 58 -9.73 -6.07 12.45
CA SER A 58 -10.59 -4.92 12.76
C SER A 58 -10.46 -3.77 11.77
N THR A 59 -9.35 -3.69 11.03
CA THR A 59 -9.09 -2.62 10.05
C THR A 59 -8.65 -3.24 8.73
N PRO A 60 -9.50 -3.24 7.68
CA PRO A 60 -9.05 -3.60 6.35
C PRO A 60 -7.99 -2.58 5.90
N VAL A 61 -6.73 -2.99 5.88
CA VAL A 61 -5.61 -2.18 5.39
C VAL A 61 -5.49 -2.39 3.88
N GLN A 62 -6.02 -1.45 3.10
CA GLN A 62 -5.69 -1.29 1.68
C GLN A 62 -4.39 -0.49 1.52
N ALA A 63 -3.33 -0.90 2.21
CA ALA A 63 -2.05 -0.20 2.15
C ALA A 63 -1.07 -1.04 1.35
N THR A 64 -0.56 -0.47 0.27
CA THR A 64 0.55 -1.01 -0.54
C THR A 64 1.79 -1.34 0.31
N PHE A 65 1.90 -0.72 1.48
CA PHE A 65 2.84 -1.10 2.53
C PHE A 65 2.06 -1.45 3.81
N PRO A 66 2.12 -2.70 4.33
CA PRO A 66 1.42 -3.06 5.55
C PRO A 66 1.97 -2.24 6.72
N SER A 67 1.17 -1.32 7.26
CA SER A 67 1.46 -0.67 8.54
C SER A 67 1.17 -1.65 9.67
N ALA A 68 2.22 -2.24 10.23
CA ALA A 68 2.09 -3.12 11.38
C ALA A 68 1.96 -2.29 12.66
N GLY A 69 0.78 -2.29 13.27
CA GLY A 69 0.56 -1.82 14.64
C GLY A 69 -0.61 -0.86 14.82
N PRO A 70 -1.01 -0.61 16.08
CA PRO A 70 -2.10 0.31 16.39
C PRO A 70 -1.73 1.72 15.93
N SER A 71 -2.69 2.42 15.32
CA SER A 71 -2.54 3.83 14.93
C SER A 71 -2.25 4.68 16.16
N THR A 72 -1.01 5.16 16.29
CA THR A 72 -0.64 6.07 17.36
C THR A 72 -1.24 7.44 17.08
N THR A 73 -2.40 7.73 17.66
CA THR A 73 -2.89 9.11 17.82
C THR A 73 -2.03 9.81 18.89
N GLY A 74 -0.82 10.22 18.50
CA GLY A 74 0.09 11.04 19.29
C GLY A 74 0.35 12.36 18.57
N PRO A 75 0.46 13.51 19.27
CA PRO A 75 0.81 14.77 18.61
C PRO A 75 2.25 14.71 18.10
N GLY A 76 2.43 14.73 16.77
CA GLY A 76 3.68 15.09 16.09
C GLY A 76 4.86 14.13 16.26
N GLY A 77 5.03 13.21 15.31
CA GLY A 77 6.29 12.49 15.07
C GLY A 77 6.93 12.96 13.76
N GLY A 78 7.70 14.06 13.81
CA GLY A 78 8.61 14.41 12.73
C GLY A 78 9.80 13.44 12.64
N PRO A 79 10.58 13.47 11.55
CA PRO A 79 11.80 12.68 11.44
C PRO A 79 12.74 13.04 12.60
N GLY A 80 13.17 12.03 13.37
CA GLY A 80 14.05 12.22 14.51
C GLY A 80 15.41 12.82 14.11
N PRO A 81 16.01 13.67 14.94
CA PRO A 81 17.35 14.17 14.74
C PRO A 81 18.40 13.12 15.14
N ASP A 82 19.60 13.27 14.58
CA ASP A 82 20.86 12.65 15.00
C ASP A 82 21.23 11.29 14.40
N GLY A 83 21.80 11.37 13.19
CA GLY A 83 22.64 10.33 12.59
C GLY A 83 23.80 10.90 11.76
N GLY A 84 24.28 12.10 12.09
CA GLY A 84 25.44 12.69 11.41
C GLY A 84 26.75 12.11 11.92
N ARG A 85 27.46 11.33 11.08
CA ARG A 85 28.92 11.16 11.13
C ARG A 85 29.51 10.89 9.74
N GLY A 86 30.15 11.92 9.18
CA GLY A 86 31.40 11.84 8.43
C GLY A 86 31.37 11.32 6.98
N MET A 87 31.46 12.22 6.01
CA MET A 87 32.26 12.00 4.79
C MET A 87 32.86 13.34 4.31
N PRO A 88 34.17 13.44 4.00
CA PRO A 88 34.81 14.69 3.60
C PRO A 88 34.82 14.92 2.07
N ASP A 89 34.68 16.21 1.73
CA ASP A 89 35.14 16.99 0.55
C ASP A 89 35.03 16.44 -0.89
N GLY A 90 34.57 17.31 -1.80
CA GLY A 90 34.58 17.05 -3.24
C GLY A 90 33.74 17.99 -4.11
N THR A 91 34.28 19.18 -4.44
CA THR A 91 34.12 19.91 -5.73
C THR A 91 32.80 20.60 -6.18
N ARG A 92 32.77 21.92 -5.97
CA ARG A 92 32.37 23.08 -6.84
C ARG A 92 31.67 22.84 -8.20
N HIS A 93 30.52 23.50 -8.44
CA HIS A 93 30.34 24.55 -9.49
C HIS A 93 28.95 25.25 -9.50
N GLY A 94 28.97 26.59 -9.67
CA GLY A 94 27.96 27.51 -10.28
C GLY A 94 26.50 27.51 -9.81
N GLY A 95 25.83 28.60 -9.42
CA GLY A 95 25.89 29.98 -9.90
C GLY A 95 24.55 30.33 -10.56
N GLY A 96 23.67 31.09 -9.88
CA GLY A 96 22.38 31.49 -10.45
C GLY A 96 21.46 32.25 -9.49
N THR A 97 21.64 33.57 -9.44
CA THR A 97 20.82 34.58 -8.75
C THR A 97 19.37 34.60 -9.26
N ARG A 98 18.36 34.67 -8.38
CA ARG A 98 17.07 35.34 -8.68
C ARG A 98 16.53 36.09 -7.45
N PRO A 99 15.90 37.27 -7.63
CA PRO A 99 15.60 38.23 -6.58
C PRO A 99 14.16 38.13 -6.03
N ASP A 100 13.98 38.76 -4.89
CA ASP A 100 12.78 38.88 -4.07
C ASP A 100 11.57 39.56 -4.73
N GLY A 101 10.37 39.15 -4.28
CA GLY A 101 9.23 40.06 -4.13
C GLY A 101 7.91 39.60 -4.79
N ALA A 102 6.96 39.12 -3.98
CA ALA A 102 5.57 39.63 -3.95
C ALA A 102 4.71 38.84 -2.95
N THR A 103 4.29 39.56 -1.92
CA THR A 103 3.25 39.22 -0.94
C THR A 103 1.90 38.90 -1.61
N GLY A 104 1.28 37.77 -1.24
CA GLY A 104 -0.10 37.45 -1.58
C GLY A 104 -0.78 36.72 -0.43
N HIS A 105 -1.83 37.33 0.11
CA HIS A 105 -2.70 36.80 1.17
C HIS A 105 -3.21 35.39 0.85
N ARG A 106 -3.12 34.47 1.82
CA ARG A 106 -3.86 33.20 1.79
C ARG A 106 -4.75 33.14 3.04
N PRO A 107 -6.09 33.10 2.91
CA PRO A 107 -6.96 33.02 4.07
C PRO A 107 -6.82 31.67 4.77
N ASP A 108 -6.84 31.73 6.10
CA ASP A 108 -6.92 30.61 7.02
C ASP A 108 -8.15 29.74 6.73
N GLY A 109 -7.96 28.42 6.74
CA GLY A 109 -9.08 27.49 6.80
C GLY A 109 -8.96 26.23 5.95
N VAL A 110 -7.88 25.44 6.09
CA VAL A 110 -8.03 23.98 5.97
C VAL A 110 -7.01 23.29 6.89
N ARG A 111 -7.56 22.80 8.00
CA ARG A 111 -6.89 21.97 8.99
C ARG A 111 -6.73 20.56 8.40
N GLY A 112 -5.49 20.20 8.08
CA GLY A 112 -4.97 18.83 8.10
C GLY A 112 -5.83 17.72 7.49
N GLU A 113 -5.78 17.59 6.17
CA GLU A 113 -6.03 16.33 5.45
C GLU A 113 -4.77 15.98 4.65
N ARG A 114 -3.70 15.63 5.38
CA ARG A 114 -2.49 15.06 4.78
C ARG A 114 -2.33 13.66 5.34
N GLY A 115 -2.98 12.71 4.66
CA GLY A 115 -2.97 11.29 5.03
C GLY A 115 -3.76 10.35 4.12
N GLU A 116 -4.59 10.87 3.20
CA GLU A 116 -5.47 10.03 2.37
C GLU A 116 -5.47 10.47 0.91
N ARG A 117 -4.30 10.54 0.27
CA ARG A 117 -4.16 10.64 -1.20
C ARG A 117 -2.88 9.96 -1.66
N SER A 118 -2.80 8.65 -1.52
CA SER A 118 -2.06 7.81 -2.46
C SER A 118 -3.14 7.08 -3.25
N GLY A 119 -3.65 7.77 -4.28
CA GLY A 119 -4.72 7.28 -5.12
C GLY A 119 -4.23 6.11 -5.96
N GLY A 120 -4.55 4.90 -5.53
CA GLY A 120 -4.94 3.89 -6.49
C GLY A 120 -6.13 4.47 -7.25
N GLU A 121 -6.05 4.48 -8.57
CA GLU A 121 -7.20 4.79 -9.41
C GLU A 121 -8.38 3.95 -8.89
N GLN A 122 -9.45 4.62 -8.44
CA GLN A 122 -10.58 3.92 -7.84
C GLN A 122 -11.22 3.05 -8.93
N VAL A 123 -10.92 1.76 -8.86
CA VAL A 123 -11.55 0.75 -9.70
C VAL A 123 -13.05 0.79 -9.38
N SER A 124 -13.88 1.06 -10.38
CA SER A 124 -15.31 1.19 -10.15
C SER A 124 -15.95 -0.20 -9.98
N PRO A 125 -16.95 -0.38 -9.09
CA PRO A 125 -17.68 -1.64 -9.00
C PRO A 125 -18.34 -2.06 -10.33
N GLN A 126 -18.67 -1.11 -11.18
CA GLN A 126 -19.22 -1.34 -12.52
C GLN A 126 -18.18 -1.96 -13.46
N LEU A 127 -16.94 -1.47 -13.44
CA LEU A 127 -15.84 -2.08 -14.19
C LEU A 127 -15.58 -3.51 -13.73
N MET A 128 -15.61 -3.75 -12.41
CA MET A 128 -15.39 -5.08 -11.85
C MET A 128 -16.46 -6.08 -12.26
N ARG A 129 -17.73 -5.65 -12.25
CA ARG A 129 -18.84 -6.46 -12.75
C ARG A 129 -18.69 -6.73 -14.24
N TYR A 130 -18.41 -5.70 -15.04
CA TYR A 130 -18.18 -5.86 -16.47
C TYR A 130 -17.09 -6.91 -16.73
N LEU A 131 -15.92 -6.78 -16.10
CA LEU A 131 -14.84 -7.74 -16.27
C LEU A 131 -15.25 -9.17 -15.86
N THR A 132 -15.94 -9.32 -14.73
CA THR A 132 -16.33 -10.65 -14.21
C THR A 132 -17.43 -11.29 -15.07
N ASP A 133 -18.41 -10.51 -15.53
CA ASP A 133 -19.52 -11.00 -16.36
C ASP A 133 -19.07 -11.40 -17.77
N HIS A 134 -17.96 -10.81 -18.24
CA HIS A 134 -17.35 -11.08 -19.54
C HIS A 134 -16.11 -12.00 -19.46
N HIS A 135 -15.81 -12.54 -18.28
CA HIS A 135 -14.74 -13.51 -18.09
C HIS A 135 -15.27 -14.92 -18.36
N GLU A 136 -14.64 -15.62 -19.29
CA GLU A 136 -15.05 -16.97 -19.66
C GLU A 136 -14.05 -18.00 -19.13
N ASN A 137 -12.93 -18.19 -19.82
CA ASN A 137 -11.94 -19.22 -19.49
C ASN A 137 -10.50 -18.66 -19.49
N GLU A 138 -10.36 -17.34 -19.51
CA GLU A 138 -9.07 -16.68 -19.43
C GLU A 138 -8.38 -16.98 -18.10
N THR A 139 -7.04 -17.01 -18.11
CA THR A 139 -6.24 -17.11 -16.89
C THR A 139 -6.28 -15.79 -16.12
N TRP A 140 -6.29 -14.67 -16.84
CA TRP A 140 -6.20 -13.32 -16.29
C TRP A 140 -7.50 -12.57 -16.58
N LEU A 141 -8.13 -12.05 -15.53
CA LEU A 141 -9.34 -11.23 -15.64
C LEU A 141 -9.09 -9.96 -16.48
N VAL A 142 -7.95 -9.32 -16.23
CA VAL A 142 -7.51 -8.11 -16.92
C VAL A 142 -6.00 -7.92 -16.74
N ALA A 143 -5.34 -7.28 -17.69
CA ALA A 143 -3.98 -6.75 -17.53
C ALA A 143 -4.00 -5.25 -17.23
N VAL A 144 -3.21 -4.84 -16.24
CA VAL A 144 -3.07 -3.44 -15.80
C VAL A 144 -1.60 -3.10 -15.59
N VAL A 145 -1.24 -1.82 -15.69
CA VAL A 145 0.13 -1.39 -15.36
C VAL A 145 0.29 -1.28 -13.85
N GLY A 146 1.27 -2.00 -13.30
CA GLY A 146 1.63 -1.88 -11.88
C GLY A 146 0.76 -2.70 -10.92
N SER A 147 1.39 -3.30 -9.91
CA SER A 147 0.69 -4.10 -8.90
C SER A 147 -0.19 -3.24 -7.99
N MET A 148 0.05 -1.93 -7.92
CA MET A 148 -0.79 -0.99 -7.17
C MET A 148 -2.19 -0.85 -7.75
N VAL A 149 -2.33 -1.00 -9.08
CA VAL A 149 -3.63 -1.03 -9.75
C VAL A 149 -4.21 -2.45 -9.73
N ALA A 150 -3.37 -3.48 -9.85
CA ALA A 150 -3.82 -4.87 -9.84
C ALA A 150 -4.39 -5.32 -8.48
N ALA A 151 -3.77 -4.90 -7.38
CA ALA A 151 -4.12 -5.34 -6.03
C ALA A 151 -5.60 -5.14 -5.64
N PRO A 152 -6.21 -3.95 -5.78
CA PRO A 152 -7.63 -3.77 -5.46
C PRO A 152 -8.54 -4.64 -6.35
N VAL A 153 -8.18 -4.83 -7.63
CA VAL A 153 -8.94 -5.71 -8.54
C VAL A 153 -8.92 -7.15 -8.02
N ILE A 154 -7.74 -7.67 -7.65
CA ILE A 154 -7.59 -9.03 -7.11
C ILE A 154 -8.37 -9.20 -5.81
N LEU A 155 -8.31 -8.22 -4.90
CA LEU A 155 -8.97 -8.31 -3.59
C LEU A 155 -10.50 -8.30 -3.70
N GLU A 156 -11.04 -7.55 -4.65
CA GLU A 156 -12.49 -7.42 -4.84
C GLU A 156 -13.08 -8.57 -5.67
N THR A 157 -12.39 -9.05 -6.70
CA THR A 157 -12.89 -10.14 -7.57
C THR A 157 -12.46 -11.54 -7.11
N GLY A 158 -11.34 -11.65 -6.41
CA GLY A 158 -10.67 -12.93 -6.17
C GLY A 158 -10.07 -13.57 -7.44
N GLN A 159 -10.02 -12.85 -8.56
CA GLN A 159 -9.53 -13.35 -9.84
C GLN A 159 -8.06 -12.94 -10.08
N PRO A 160 -7.30 -13.70 -10.88
CA PRO A 160 -5.94 -13.33 -11.26
C PRO A 160 -5.94 -12.06 -12.13
N VAL A 161 -5.00 -11.15 -11.88
CA VAL A 161 -4.80 -9.92 -12.64
C VAL A 161 -3.34 -9.80 -13.04
N MET A 162 -3.08 -9.55 -14.32
CA MET A 162 -1.72 -9.43 -14.82
C MET A 162 -1.19 -8.02 -14.52
N ALA A 163 -0.16 -7.92 -13.69
CA ALA A 163 0.52 -6.66 -13.37
C ALA A 163 1.67 -6.40 -14.35
N VAL A 164 1.37 -5.73 -15.46
CA VAL A 164 2.36 -5.33 -16.46
C VAL A 164 3.34 -4.34 -15.83
N GLY A 165 4.62 -4.65 -15.94
CA GLY A 165 5.69 -3.83 -15.37
C GLY A 165 5.89 -3.96 -13.86
N GLY A 166 5.37 -5.03 -13.24
CA GLY A 166 5.65 -5.34 -11.84
C GLY A 166 5.01 -4.33 -10.88
N TYR A 167 5.77 -3.85 -9.88
CA TYR A 167 5.22 -2.99 -8.82
C TYR A 167 4.79 -1.58 -9.32
N ASN A 168 5.68 -0.92 -10.07
CA ASN A 168 5.53 0.48 -10.51
C ASN A 168 5.48 0.67 -12.04
N GLY A 169 5.47 -0.40 -12.84
CA GLY A 169 5.48 -0.30 -14.30
C GLY A 169 6.87 -0.25 -14.93
N ASN A 170 7.90 -0.80 -14.26
CA ASN A 170 9.31 -0.72 -14.67
C ASN A 170 9.95 -2.09 -14.96
N ASP A 171 9.28 -3.18 -14.59
CA ASP A 171 9.72 -4.51 -15.00
C ASP A 171 9.52 -4.64 -16.53
N PRO A 172 10.50 -5.06 -17.34
CA PRO A 172 10.33 -5.21 -18.79
C PRO A 172 9.49 -6.46 -19.16
N THR A 173 8.34 -6.66 -18.51
CA THR A 173 7.47 -7.81 -18.73
C THR A 173 5.98 -7.48 -18.55
N PRO A 174 5.08 -8.07 -19.36
CA PRO A 174 5.39 -8.77 -20.61
C PRO A 174 5.84 -7.82 -21.73
N THR A 175 6.68 -8.33 -22.62
CA THR A 175 6.95 -7.74 -23.94
C THR A 175 5.70 -7.81 -24.83
N VAL A 176 5.73 -7.12 -25.98
CA VAL A 176 4.64 -7.20 -26.97
C VAL A 176 4.40 -8.64 -27.42
N ASP A 177 5.46 -9.41 -27.68
CA ASP A 177 5.35 -10.79 -28.18
C ASP A 177 4.77 -11.73 -27.11
N GLU A 178 5.19 -11.56 -25.85
CA GLU A 178 4.61 -12.31 -24.72
C GLU A 178 3.14 -11.95 -24.50
N LEU A 179 2.78 -10.66 -24.57
CA LEU A 179 1.39 -10.22 -24.45
C LEU A 179 0.52 -10.81 -25.57
N LYS A 180 1.01 -10.77 -26.82
CA LYS A 180 0.34 -11.40 -27.97
C LYS A 180 0.15 -12.90 -27.75
N GLN A 181 1.16 -13.57 -27.19
CA GLN A 181 1.06 -14.98 -26.89
C GLN A 181 -0.02 -15.27 -25.84
N HIS A 182 -0.08 -14.52 -24.74
CA HIS A 182 -1.15 -14.66 -23.76
C HIS A 182 -2.55 -14.44 -24.36
N ILE A 183 -2.68 -13.51 -25.32
CA ILE A 183 -3.94 -13.28 -26.05
C ILE A 183 -4.25 -14.47 -26.97
N ALA A 184 -3.27 -14.96 -27.74
CA ALA A 184 -3.43 -16.06 -28.68
C ALA A 184 -3.75 -17.39 -27.98
N ASP A 185 -3.15 -17.62 -26.81
CA ASP A 185 -3.38 -18.80 -25.99
C ASP A 185 -4.73 -18.72 -25.23
N GLY A 186 -5.45 -17.60 -25.35
CA GLY A 186 -6.73 -17.37 -24.68
C GLY A 186 -6.60 -17.11 -23.18
N GLU A 187 -5.40 -16.79 -22.70
CA GLU A 187 -5.12 -16.52 -21.29
C GLU A 187 -5.44 -15.08 -20.89
N LEU A 188 -5.46 -14.16 -21.85
CA LEU A 188 -5.70 -12.73 -21.63
C LEU A 188 -6.61 -12.17 -22.71
N ARG A 189 -7.66 -11.46 -22.30
CA ARG A 189 -8.57 -10.75 -23.22
C ARG A 189 -8.55 -9.24 -23.00
N TYR A 190 -8.72 -8.82 -21.75
CA TYR A 190 -8.89 -7.41 -21.42
C TYR A 190 -7.58 -6.77 -20.98
N VAL A 191 -7.28 -5.59 -21.51
CA VAL A 191 -6.18 -4.74 -21.05
C VAL A 191 -6.75 -3.37 -20.66
N TRP A 192 -6.54 -2.95 -19.43
CA TRP A 192 -6.99 -1.65 -18.96
C TRP A 192 -5.80 -0.68 -18.90
N THR A 193 -5.82 0.28 -19.82
CA THR A 193 -4.79 1.31 -19.94
C THR A 193 -5.23 2.53 -19.13
N SER A 194 -4.63 2.72 -17.96
CA SER A 194 -4.86 3.95 -17.20
C SER A 194 -4.04 5.10 -17.81
N GLY A 195 -4.70 6.22 -18.13
CA GLY A 195 -4.05 7.42 -18.71
C GLY A 195 -3.00 8.06 -17.79
N SER A 196 -2.98 7.68 -16.52
CA SER A 196 -1.82 7.84 -15.67
C SER A 196 -1.19 6.47 -15.52
N SER A 197 0.01 6.33 -16.06
CA SER A 197 0.90 5.23 -15.71
C SER A 197 1.29 5.44 -14.26
N GLY A 198 0.40 4.93 -13.40
CA GLY A 198 0.44 5.08 -11.97
C GLY A 198 1.83 4.73 -11.51
N VAL A 199 2.45 5.67 -10.81
CA VAL A 199 3.75 5.49 -10.15
C VAL A 199 4.98 5.49 -11.07
N ARG A 200 4.93 6.07 -12.27
CA ARG A 200 6.16 6.36 -13.04
C ARG A 200 7.01 7.44 -12.32
N SER A 201 7.93 6.93 -11.51
CA SER A 201 9.14 7.55 -10.94
C SER A 201 8.95 8.68 -9.91
N MET A 202 8.93 8.30 -8.63
CA MET A 202 9.62 9.10 -7.62
C MET A 202 11.08 8.61 -7.55
N SER A 203 11.94 9.20 -8.39
CA SER A 203 13.41 9.12 -8.42
C SER A 203 14.03 8.19 -9.48
N GLY A 204 14.87 8.78 -10.33
CA GLY A 204 15.82 8.09 -11.22
C GLY A 204 15.34 7.91 -12.66
N ASP A 205 16.31 7.72 -13.56
CA ASP A 205 16.09 7.21 -14.92
C ASP A 205 15.58 5.77 -14.80
N VAL A 206 14.26 5.60 -14.78
CA VAL A 206 13.62 4.28 -14.77
C VAL A 206 13.33 3.89 -16.21
N ASP A 207 13.89 2.76 -16.64
CA ASP A 207 13.61 2.21 -17.96
C ASP A 207 12.19 1.65 -18.00
N THR A 208 11.31 2.32 -18.74
CA THR A 208 9.92 1.89 -18.99
C THR A 208 9.70 1.55 -20.47
N ALA A 209 10.75 1.49 -21.28
CA ALA A 209 10.63 1.45 -22.74
C ALA A 209 9.84 0.22 -23.20
N VAL A 210 10.05 -0.93 -22.56
CA VAL A 210 9.31 -2.16 -22.88
C VAL A 210 7.83 -2.03 -22.55
N VAL A 211 7.49 -1.57 -21.33
CA VAL A 211 6.10 -1.38 -20.90
C VAL A 211 5.38 -0.36 -21.78
N ASP A 212 6.04 0.75 -22.10
CA ASP A 212 5.49 1.80 -22.96
C ASP A 212 5.24 1.27 -24.39
N THR A 213 6.15 0.44 -24.91
CA THR A 213 6.00 -0.23 -26.21
C THR A 213 4.84 -1.22 -26.18
N THR A 214 4.74 -2.05 -25.14
CA THR A 214 3.64 -3.01 -24.94
C THR A 214 2.29 -2.32 -24.87
N MET A 215 2.16 -1.27 -24.06
CA MET A 215 0.88 -0.54 -23.90
C MET A 215 0.53 0.29 -25.14
N SER A 216 1.52 0.86 -25.84
CA SER A 216 1.31 1.52 -27.12
C SER A 216 0.79 0.54 -28.16
N TRP A 217 1.33 -0.69 -28.21
CA TRP A 217 0.85 -1.73 -29.12
C TRP A 217 -0.63 -2.05 -28.84
N VAL A 218 -1.02 -2.25 -27.57
CA VAL A 218 -2.41 -2.47 -27.17
C VAL A 218 -3.31 -1.34 -27.67
N ALA A 219 -2.92 -0.08 -27.45
CA ALA A 219 -3.72 1.08 -27.85
C ALA A 219 -3.96 1.17 -29.37
N HIS A 220 -3.04 0.66 -30.18
CA HIS A 220 -3.15 0.69 -31.64
C HIS A 220 -3.85 -0.54 -32.23
N HIS A 221 -3.82 -1.69 -31.56
CA HIS A 221 -4.25 -2.96 -32.13
C HIS A 221 -5.52 -3.53 -31.48
N CYS A 222 -5.80 -3.20 -30.22
CA CYS A 222 -6.97 -3.70 -29.52
C CYS A 222 -8.12 -2.68 -29.52
N PRO A 223 -9.33 -3.07 -29.97
CA PRO A 223 -10.53 -2.25 -29.88
C PRO A 223 -10.79 -1.71 -28.46
N VAL A 224 -11.17 -0.43 -28.38
CA VAL A 224 -11.58 0.21 -27.12
C VAL A 224 -13.02 -0.18 -26.81
N VAL A 225 -13.26 -0.72 -25.61
CA VAL A 225 -14.60 -0.94 -25.05
C VAL A 225 -15.23 0.41 -24.75
N ASN A 226 -16.51 0.59 -25.08
CA ASN A 226 -17.20 1.85 -24.84
C ASN A 226 -17.23 2.15 -23.32
N PRO A 227 -16.74 3.33 -22.87
CA PRO A 227 -16.73 3.71 -21.46
C PRO A 227 -18.07 3.55 -20.74
N THR A 228 -19.18 3.78 -21.43
CA THR A 228 -20.52 3.67 -20.82
C THR A 228 -20.88 2.24 -20.43
N ASP A 229 -20.29 1.23 -21.08
CA ASP A 229 -20.64 -0.18 -20.87
C ASP A 229 -20.11 -0.68 -19.51
N TYR A 230 -18.99 -0.09 -19.05
CA TYR A 230 -18.40 -0.37 -17.73
C TYR A 230 -18.57 0.78 -16.73
N GLY A 231 -19.51 1.70 -17.00
CA GLY A 231 -19.87 2.78 -16.09
C GLY A 231 -18.85 3.91 -15.95
N ALA A 232 -17.93 4.06 -16.90
CA ALA A 232 -17.01 5.19 -16.98
C ALA A 232 -17.59 6.36 -17.76
N ASN A 233 -17.03 7.55 -17.53
CA ASN A 233 -17.37 8.76 -18.28
C ASN A 233 -16.85 8.62 -19.72
N PRO A 234 -17.63 8.97 -20.76
CA PRO A 234 -17.15 8.98 -22.16
C PRO A 234 -15.91 9.85 -22.40
N THR A 235 -15.63 10.82 -21.52
CA THR A 235 -14.41 11.64 -21.58
C THR A 235 -13.27 11.11 -20.69
N THR A 236 -13.35 9.86 -20.26
CA THR A 236 -12.29 9.22 -19.46
C THR A 236 -10.98 9.16 -20.25
N THR A 237 -9.86 9.31 -19.56
CA THR A 237 -8.52 9.09 -20.11
C THR A 237 -8.02 7.67 -19.85
N THR A 238 -8.85 6.82 -19.27
CA THR A 238 -8.53 5.43 -18.90
C THR A 238 -9.41 4.51 -19.71
N HIS A 239 -8.81 3.64 -20.52
CA HIS A 239 -9.50 2.89 -21.55
C HIS A 239 -9.38 1.40 -21.30
N LEU A 240 -10.52 0.71 -21.33
CA LEU A 240 -10.54 -0.75 -21.38
C LEU A 240 -10.45 -1.19 -22.84
N HIS A 241 -9.53 -2.09 -23.14
CA HIS A 241 -9.33 -2.66 -24.47
C HIS A 241 -9.74 -4.12 -24.47
N ASP A 242 -10.52 -4.54 -25.48
CA ASP A 242 -10.84 -5.94 -25.75
C ASP A 242 -9.89 -6.45 -26.84
N CYS A 243 -8.89 -7.23 -26.46
CA CYS A 243 -7.87 -7.75 -27.37
C CYS A 243 -8.25 -9.10 -28.01
N GLN A 244 -9.48 -9.57 -27.83
CA GLN A 244 -9.91 -10.86 -28.40
C GLN A 244 -9.76 -10.87 -29.93
N GLY A 245 -9.03 -11.85 -30.46
CA GLY A 245 -8.85 -12.03 -31.91
C GLY A 245 -7.83 -11.07 -32.56
N THR A 246 -7.12 -10.27 -31.77
CA THR A 246 -6.03 -9.41 -32.25
C THR A 246 -4.73 -10.22 -32.36
N THR A 247 -4.15 -10.31 -33.56
CA THR A 247 -2.85 -10.97 -33.84
C THR A 247 -1.79 -9.98 -34.29
#